data_AF-A0A2H9UMX5-F1
#
_entry.id   AF-A0A2H9UMX5-F1
#
_cell.length_a   1.000
_cell.length_b   1.000
_cell.length_c   1.000
_cell.angle_alpha   90.00
_cell.angle_beta   90.00
_cell.angle_gamma   90.00
#
_symmetry.space_group_name_H-M   'P 1'
#
loop_
_entity.id
_entity.type
_entity.pdbx_description
1 polymer ?
#
loop_
_entity_poly.entity_id
_entity_poly.type
_entity_poly.pdbx_seq_one_letter_code
_entity_poly.pdbx_strand_id
1 'polypeptide(L)' 'MQNIKCRCCFKLLAKIGQFDRIEIKCPRCKTINDFQSTVSALPERPERLYNSGKIDEQHFCNTSIQS' A
#
# COMPACT_ATOMS: atom_id res chain seq x y z
N MET A 1 -8.45 7.24 17.71
CA MET A 1 -9.42 6.16 17.46
C MET A 1 -9.60 6.01 15.95
N GLN A 2 -9.55 4.80 15.41
CA GLN A 2 -9.72 4.48 13.99
C GLN A 2 -11.11 3.90 13.71
N ASN A 3 -11.64 4.20 12.53
CA ASN A 3 -12.93 3.67 12.08
C ASN A 3 -12.71 2.42 11.23
N ILE A 4 -13.17 1.27 11.71
CA ILE A 4 -13.10 0.03 10.97
C ILE A 4 -14.40 -0.16 10.18
N LYS A 5 -14.29 -0.28 8.86
CA LYS A 5 -15.42 -0.47 7.94
C LYS A 5 -15.34 -1.86 7.31
N CYS A 6 -16.50 -2.43 6.99
CA CYS A 6 -16.56 -3.70 6.28
C CYS A 6 -15.91 -3.60 4.90
N ARG A 7 -15.08 -4.59 4.53
CA ARG A 7 -14.41 -4.67 3.23
C ARG A 7 -15.36 -4.92 2.05
N CYS A 8 -16.57 -5.39 2.31
CA CYS A 8 -17.56 -5.71 1.27
C CYS A 8 -18.59 -4.58 1.08
N CYS A 9 -19.25 -4.13 2.16
CA CYS A 9 -20.35 -3.17 2.06
C CYS A 9 -20.03 -1.78 2.64
N PHE A 10 -18.79 -1.55 3.08
CA PHE A 10 -18.30 -0.29 3.69
C PHE A 10 -19.08 0.21 4.92
N LYS A 11 -20.02 -0.59 5.45
CA LYS A 11 -20.70 -0.31 6.71
C LYS A 11 -19.67 -0.18 7.83
N LEU A 12 -19.79 0.88 8.64
CA LEU A 12 -19.00 1.04 9.85
C LEU A 12 -19.28 -0.14 10.79
N LEU A 13 -18.22 -0.84 11.20
CA LEU A 13 -18.30 -1.98 12.10
C LEU A 13 -17.94 -1.57 13.53
N ALA A 14 -16.88 -0.78 13.71
CA ALA A 14 -16.44 -0.34 15.02
C ALA A 14 -15.60 0.96 14.95
N LYS A 15 -15.56 1.70 16.07
CA LYS A 15 -14.59 2.78 16.32
C LYS A 15 -13.67 2.32 17.43
N ILE A 16 -12.41 2.03 17.12
CA ILE A 16 -11.49 1.35 18.03
C ILE A 16 -10.27 2.24 18.30
N GLY A 17 -9.72 2.17 19.52
CA GLY A 17 -8.48 2.85 19.89
C GLY A 17 -7.26 2.12 19.33
N GLN A 18 -6.61 1.34 20.19
CA GLN A 18 -5.55 0.41 19.82
C GLN A 18 -6.13 -1.01 19.81
N PHE A 19 -5.67 -1.81 18.87
CA PHE A 19 -5.95 -3.24 18.77
C PHE A 19 -4.73 -3.90 18.15
N ASP A 20 -4.59 -5.22 18.31
CA ASP A 20 -3.56 -5.99 17.59
C ASP A 20 -4.20 -6.74 16.43
N ARG A 21 -5.26 -7.49 16.70
CA ARG A 21 -6.06 -8.21 15.72
C ARG A 21 -7.53 -8.17 16.10
N ILE A 22 -8.42 -8.02 15.12
CA ILE A 22 -9.86 -8.06 15.33
C ILE A 22 -10.55 -8.78 14.19
N GLU A 23 -11.37 -9.77 14.55
CA GLU A 23 -12.27 -10.46 13.64
C GLU A 23 -13.71 -10.05 13.95
N ILE A 24 -14.41 -9.50 12.95
CA ILE A 24 -15.77 -9.00 13.12
C ILE A 24 -16.66 -9.35 11.92
N LYS A 25 -17.79 -9.99 12.23
CA LYS A 25 -18.83 -10.28 11.26
C LYS A 25 -19.63 -9.03 10.96
N CYS A 26 -19.81 -8.71 9.68
CA CYS A 26 -20.68 -7.61 9.28
C CYS A 26 -22.16 -8.03 9.41
N PRO A 27 -23.01 -7.28 10.14
CA PRO A 27 -24.42 -7.62 10.28
C PRO A 27 -25.23 -7.40 8.99
N ARG A 28 -24.72 -6.61 8.03
CA ARG A 28 -25.41 -6.29 6.77
C ARG A 28 -25.14 -7.33 5.68
N CYS A 29 -23.86 -7.60 5.38
CA CYS A 29 -23.47 -8.49 4.27
C CYS A 29 -22.97 -9.86 4.74
N LYS A 30 -22.91 -10.11 6.05
CA LYS A 30 -22.45 -11.37 6.67
C LYS A 30 -20.98 -11.72 6.44
N THR A 31 -20.23 -10.90 5.70
CA THR A 31 -18.77 -11.04 5.52
C THR A 31 -18.06 -11.00 6.87
N ILE A 32 -17.14 -11.94 7.07
CA ILE A 32 -16.21 -11.95 8.18
C ILE A 32 -15.00 -11.09 7.79
N ASN A 33 -14.71 -10.07 8.59
CA ASN A 33 -13.63 -9.14 8.32
C ASN A 33 -12.53 -9.35 9.39
N ASP A 34 -11.34 -9.72 8.93
CA ASP A 34 -10.14 -9.85 9.76
C ASP A 34 -9.25 -8.62 9.52
N PHE A 35 -9.00 -7.85 10.57
CA PHE A 35 -8.13 -6.69 10.56
C PHE A 35 -6.95 -6.93 11.50
N GLN A 36 -5.75 -6.71 10.96
CA GLN A 36 -4.53 -6.61 11.74
C GLN A 36 -4.19 -5.13 11.89
N SER A 37 -3.80 -4.74 13.11
CA SER A 37 -3.26 -3.42 13.35
C SER A 37 -1.89 -3.32 12.70
N THR A 38 -1.75 -2.41 11.75
CA THR A 38 -0.44 -2.01 11.27
C THR A 38 0.14 -1.09 12.33
N VAL A 39 1.02 -1.63 13.17
CA VAL A 39 2.00 -0.80 13.90
C VAL A 39 2.71 0.01 12.81
N SER A 40 2.57 1.33 12.87
CA SER A 40 3.10 2.31 11.92
C SER A 40 4.29 1.77 11.14
N ALA A 41 4.09 1.48 9.85
CA ALA A 41 5.23 1.33 8.95
C ALA A 41 6.05 2.63 9.08
N LEU A 42 7.29 2.50 9.53
CA LEU A 42 8.24 3.60 9.62
C LEU A 42 8.29 4.34 8.27
N PRO A 43 8.55 5.66 8.25
CA PRO A 43 8.75 6.37 7.00
C PRO A 43 10.08 5.91 6.38
N GLU A 44 10.04 5.11 5.32
CA GLU A 44 11.20 4.79 4.49
C GLU A 44 10.83 5.16 3.05
N ARG A 45 11.36 6.24 2.47
CA ARG A 45 12.78 6.39 2.08
C ARG A 45 13.07 7.87 1.74
N PRO A 46 14.23 8.44 2.11
CA PRO A 46 14.66 9.73 1.55
C PRO A 46 14.82 9.61 0.03
N GLU A 47 14.21 10.54 -0.71
CA GLU A 47 14.42 10.69 -2.15
C GLU A 47 15.93 10.84 -2.43
N ARG A 48 16.48 10.07 -3.38
CA ARG A 48 17.88 10.24 -3.80
C ARG A 48 18.00 11.60 -4.47
N LEU A 49 18.81 12.48 -3.88
CA LEU A 49 19.26 13.72 -4.49
C LEU A 49 20.05 13.40 -5.77
N TYR A 50 19.45 13.62 -6.95
CA TYR A 50 20.17 13.57 -8.22
C TYR A 50 21.05 14.81 -8.34
N ASN A 51 22.32 14.70 -7.93
CA ASN A 51 23.30 15.74 -8.20
C ASN A 51 24.36 15.25 -9.18
N SER A 52 24.32 15.90 -10.35
CA SER A 52 25.42 16.27 -11.25
C SER A 52 26.01 15.22 -12.21
N GLY A 53 26.10 15.64 -13.49
CA GLY A 53 27.11 15.13 -14.42
C GLY A 53 26.62 14.97 -15.85
N LYS A 54 26.86 15.97 -16.70
CA LYS A 54 26.69 15.89 -18.16
C LYS A 54 27.59 14.79 -18.76
N ILE A 55 27.07 13.98 -19.67
CA ILE A 55 27.76 13.67 -20.94
C ILE A 55 26.71 13.42 -22.02
N ASP A 56 27.05 13.97 -23.16
CA ASP A 56 26.29 14.18 -24.38
C ASP A 56 26.40 12.95 -25.30
N GLU A 57 25.48 12.90 -26.26
CA GLU A 57 25.71 12.39 -27.62
C GLU A 57 25.64 10.88 -27.95
N GLN A 58 24.58 10.55 -28.71
CA GLN A 58 24.53 9.62 -29.86
C GLN A 58 24.87 8.13 -29.65
N HIS A 59 23.86 7.26 -29.74
CA HIS A 59 23.62 6.44 -30.94
C HIS A 59 22.38 5.57 -30.76
N PHE A 60 21.29 5.97 -31.42
CA PHE A 60 20.24 5.05 -31.80
C PHE A 60 20.74 4.27 -33.02
N CYS A 61 21.08 3.00 -32.86
CA CYS A 61 21.21 2.09 -33.99
C CYS A 61 20.56 0.76 -33.63
N ASN A 62 19.41 0.54 -34.26
CA ASN A 62 18.81 -0.78 -34.45
C ASN A 62 19.82 -1.69 -35.15
N THR A 63 20.07 -2.87 -34.61
CA THR A 63 20.48 -4.03 -35.43
C THR A 63 19.74 -5.28 -34.96
N SER A 64 18.92 -5.77 -35.87
CA SER A 64 18.29 -7.08 -35.91
C SER A 64 19.31 -8.24 -35.80
N ILE A 65 18.79 -9.44 -35.43
CA ILE A 65 19.36 -10.80 -35.65
C ILE A 65 20.46 -11.19 -34.61
N GLN A 66 20.54 -12.36 -33.96
CA GLN A 66 19.98 -13.72 -34.07
C GLN A 66 20.17 -14.47 -32.73
N SER A 67 19.32 -15.45 -32.41
CA SER A 67 19.71 -16.78 -31.90
C SER A 67 18.57 -17.75 -32.16
#